data_AF-A0A4P5QYJ3-F1
#
_entry.id   AF-A0A4P5QYJ3-F1
#
_cell.length_a   1.000
_cell.length_b   1.000
_cell.length_c   1.000
_cell.angle_alpha   90.00
_cell.angle_beta   90.00
_cell.angle_gamma   90.00
#
_symmetry.space_group_name_H-M   'P 1'
#
loop_
_entity.id
_entity.type
_entity.pdbx_description
1 polymer ?
#
loop_
_entity_poly.entity_id
_entity_poly.type
_entity_poly.pdbx_seq_one_letter_code
_entity_poly.pdbx_strand_id
1 'polypeptide(L)'
;MPHNLPSGFQGSPSKSLLDHIPADAPVLDQAREIGRRCADVGFEWATAEDVMKKVEEELRELQNETSLERQTAELGDVLFSLVQWARKQGIDPREALRLQMIRFKARFREVERLAEPLGGVAACSLEQLESFWQASKRTQP
;
A
#
# COMPACT_ATOMS: atom_id res chain seq x y z
N MET A 1 58.12 10.31 -28.56
CA MET A 1 57.92 10.25 -27.09
C MET A 1 56.48 10.64 -26.81
N PRO A 2 55.58 9.72 -26.42
CA PRO A 2 54.18 10.05 -26.14
C PRO A 2 54.07 10.72 -24.77
N HIS A 3 53.30 11.81 -24.70
CA HIS A 3 52.94 12.50 -23.47
C HIS A 3 51.83 11.74 -22.72
N ASN A 4 52.05 11.57 -21.41
CA ASN A 4 51.14 10.99 -20.43
C ASN A 4 49.71 11.57 -20.51
N LEU A 5 48.72 10.68 -20.49
CA LEU A 5 47.35 11.01 -20.07
C LEU A 5 47.33 11.20 -18.54
N PRO A 6 46.62 12.21 -18.00
CA PRO A 6 46.40 12.30 -16.57
C PRO A 6 45.48 11.17 -16.10
N SER A 7 46.04 10.33 -15.25
CA SER A 7 45.33 9.33 -14.46
C SER A 7 44.53 10.04 -13.36
N GLY A 8 43.20 9.89 -13.33
CA GLY A 8 42.41 10.47 -12.24
C GLY A 8 40.95 10.78 -12.51
N PHE A 9 40.20 9.89 -13.18
CA PHE A 9 38.74 9.85 -13.01
C PHE A 9 38.37 8.51 -12.37
N GLN A 10 38.53 8.43 -11.05
CA GLN A 10 37.77 7.46 -10.26
C GLN A 10 36.35 8.03 -10.14
N GLY A 11 35.50 7.70 -11.10
CA GLY A 11 34.06 7.87 -10.91
C GLY A 11 33.70 7.12 -9.64
N SER A 12 33.25 7.84 -8.60
CA SER A 12 32.57 7.20 -7.48
C SER A 12 31.46 6.32 -8.07
N PRO A 13 31.25 5.08 -7.60
CA PRO A 13 30.11 4.30 -8.07
C PRO A 13 28.88 5.18 -7.83
N SER A 14 28.22 5.61 -8.90
CA SER A 14 27.10 6.53 -8.79
C SER A 14 26.06 5.83 -7.92
N LYS A 15 25.82 6.35 -6.72
CA LYS A 15 24.78 5.82 -5.83
C LYS A 15 23.49 5.73 -6.63
N SER A 16 22.84 4.56 -6.60
CA SER A 16 21.57 4.35 -7.28
C SER A 16 20.54 5.35 -6.76
N LEU A 17 19.61 5.76 -7.62
CA LEU A 17 18.53 6.71 -7.30
C LEU A 17 17.77 6.34 -6.01
N LEU A 18 17.68 5.04 -5.71
CA LEU A 18 16.90 4.48 -4.62
C LEU A 18 17.75 4.11 -3.38
N ASP A 19 19.08 4.18 -3.44
CA ASP A 19 19.99 3.77 -2.34
C ASP A 19 19.84 4.60 -1.06
N HIS A 20 19.15 5.74 -1.15
CA HIS A 20 18.93 6.66 -0.04
C HIS A 20 17.64 6.39 0.75
N ILE A 21 16.88 5.37 0.37
CA ILE A 21 15.65 4.98 1.07
C ILE A 21 16.06 4.12 2.28
N PRO A 22 15.80 4.56 3.52
CA PRO A 22 16.17 3.78 4.69
C PRO A 22 15.46 2.43 4.70
N ALA A 23 16.22 1.34 4.81
CA ALA A 23 15.67 -0.02 4.81
C ALA A 23 14.82 -0.32 6.05
N ASP A 24 15.02 0.43 7.13
CA ASP A 24 14.27 0.35 8.39
C ASP A 24 12.99 1.23 8.40
N ALA A 25 12.80 2.06 7.38
CA ALA A 25 11.55 2.79 7.23
C ALA A 25 10.38 1.81 7.06
N PRO A 26 9.17 2.10 7.55
CA PRO A 26 8.09 1.15 7.39
C PRO A 26 7.64 1.07 5.92
N VAL A 27 7.28 -0.13 5.45
CA VAL A 27 7.12 -0.49 4.02
C VAL A 27 6.29 0.48 3.17
N LEU A 28 5.19 1.05 3.71
CA LEU A 28 4.37 2.02 2.98
C LEU A 28 5.10 3.33 2.72
N ASP A 29 6.00 3.75 3.62
CA ASP A 29 6.84 4.94 3.40
C ASP A 29 7.92 4.64 2.37
N GLN A 30 8.51 3.44 2.40
CA GLN A 30 9.47 3.01 1.38
C GLN A 30 8.84 3.03 -0.01
N ALA A 31 7.68 2.38 -0.19
CA ALA A 31 6.97 2.35 -1.47
C ALA A 31 6.65 3.77 -1.98
N ARG A 32 6.15 4.65 -1.11
CA ARG A 32 5.85 6.04 -1.46
C ARG A 32 7.10 6.82 -1.86
N GLU A 33 8.21 6.62 -1.15
CA GLU A 33 9.48 7.31 -1.42
C GLU A 33 10.13 6.80 -2.71
N ILE A 34 10.08 5.49 -3.02
CA ILE A 34 10.50 4.94 -4.33
C ILE A 34 9.78 5.69 -5.45
N GLY A 35 8.46 5.81 -5.33
CA GLY A 35 7.65 6.54 -6.29
C GLY A 35 8.02 8.00 -6.45
N ARG A 36 8.26 8.69 -5.33
CA ARG A 36 8.67 10.10 -5.32
C ARG A 36 10.02 10.29 -6.01
N ARG A 37 11.01 9.42 -5.75
CA ARG A 37 12.35 9.46 -6.36
C ARG A 37 12.29 9.20 -7.86
N CYS A 38 11.47 8.25 -8.31
CA CYS A 38 11.22 8.03 -9.72
C CYS A 38 10.60 9.26 -10.39
N ALA A 39 9.64 9.91 -9.73
CA ALA A 39 9.02 11.12 -10.23
C ALA A 39 10.00 12.30 -10.34
N ASP A 40 10.96 12.43 -9.41
CA ASP A 40 12.00 13.47 -9.45
C ASP A 40 12.84 13.42 -10.74
N VAL A 41 12.97 12.26 -11.37
CA VAL A 41 13.69 12.08 -12.65
C VAL A 41 12.77 11.99 -13.87
N GLY A 42 11.48 12.30 -13.70
CA GLY A 42 10.47 12.29 -14.76
C GLY A 42 9.89 10.92 -15.08
N PHE A 43 10.21 9.87 -14.29
CA PHE A 43 9.58 8.55 -14.42
C PHE A 43 8.28 8.50 -13.63
N GLU A 44 7.20 9.04 -14.21
CA GLU A 44 5.94 9.30 -13.53
C GLU A 44 4.75 9.21 -14.49
N TRP A 45 3.58 8.80 -13.99
CA TRP A 45 2.34 8.83 -14.76
C TRP A 45 1.85 10.28 -14.94
N ALA A 46 1.22 10.59 -16.07
CA ALA A 46 0.70 11.94 -16.31
C ALA A 46 -0.41 12.31 -15.30
N THR A 47 -1.40 11.45 -15.12
CA THR A 47 -2.59 11.70 -14.30
C THR A 47 -2.82 10.62 -13.23
N ALA A 48 -3.64 10.91 -12.20
CA ALA A 48 -3.98 9.92 -11.19
C ALA A 48 -4.86 8.81 -11.79
N GLU A 49 -5.67 9.15 -12.79
CA GLU A 49 -6.47 8.22 -13.57
C GLU A 49 -5.60 7.20 -14.30
N ASP A 50 -4.43 7.61 -14.81
CA ASP A 50 -3.49 6.69 -15.44
C ASP A 50 -2.87 5.69 -14.45
N VAL A 51 -2.63 6.12 -13.20
CA VAL A 51 -2.21 5.20 -12.15
C VAL A 51 -3.34 4.23 -11.77
N MET A 52 -4.60 4.71 -11.73
CA MET A 52 -5.75 3.85 -11.43
C MET A 52 -5.94 2.75 -12.49
N LYS A 53 -5.71 3.06 -13.78
CA LYS A 53 -5.71 2.02 -14.83
C LYS A 53 -4.68 0.93 -14.56
N LYS A 54 -3.50 1.30 -14.03
CA LYS A 54 -2.46 0.33 -13.64
C LYS A 54 -2.91 -0.50 -12.44
N VAL A 55 -3.53 0.11 -11.42
CA VAL A 55 -4.14 -0.63 -10.29
C VAL A 55 -5.14 -1.67 -10.79
N GLU A 56 -6.02 -1.30 -11.72
CA GLU A 56 -7.00 -2.21 -12.32
C GLU A 56 -6.37 -3.32 -13.16
N GLU A 57 -5.23 -3.06 -13.79
CA GLU A 57 -4.43 -4.04 -14.52
C GLU A 57 -3.83 -5.07 -13.57
N GLU A 58 -3.10 -4.64 -12.53
CA GLU A 58 -2.49 -5.56 -11.56
C GLU A 58 -3.54 -6.39 -10.81
N LEU A 59 -4.72 -5.82 -10.55
CA LEU A 59 -5.81 -6.56 -9.92
C LEU A 59 -6.33 -7.69 -10.84
N ARG A 60 -6.37 -7.45 -12.15
CA ARG A 60 -6.73 -8.47 -13.14
C ARG A 60 -5.65 -9.54 -13.24
N GLU A 61 -4.38 -9.17 -13.18
CA GLU A 61 -3.25 -10.13 -13.17
C GLU A 61 -3.32 -11.03 -11.93
N LEU A 62 -3.48 -10.44 -10.74
CA LEU A 62 -3.67 -11.18 -9.49
C LEU A 62 -4.83 -12.18 -9.54
N GLN A 63 -5.95 -11.80 -10.15
CA GLN A 63 -7.14 -12.66 -10.27
C GLN A 63 -6.94 -13.86 -11.22
N ASN A 64 -6.02 -13.74 -12.18
CA ASN A 64 -5.75 -14.78 -13.18
C ASN A 64 -4.64 -15.75 -12.74
N GLU A 65 -3.91 -15.43 -11.67
CA GLU A 65 -2.80 -16.24 -11.17
C GLU A 65 -3.26 -17.35 -10.23
N THR A 66 -2.59 -18.51 -10.35
CA THR A 66 -3.00 -19.75 -9.64
C THR A 66 -1.98 -20.25 -8.63
N SER A 67 -0.71 -19.90 -8.78
CA SER A 67 0.31 -20.26 -7.80
C SER A 67 0.42 -19.20 -6.71
N LEU A 68 0.63 -19.63 -5.47
CA LEU A 68 0.78 -18.73 -4.34
C LEU A 68 1.96 -17.76 -4.53
N GLU A 69 3.04 -18.22 -5.16
CA GLU A 69 4.21 -17.40 -5.47
C GLU A 69 3.84 -16.23 -6.39
N ARG A 70 3.14 -16.54 -7.51
CA ARG A 70 2.70 -15.52 -8.46
C ARG A 70 1.67 -14.59 -7.83
N GLN A 71 0.68 -15.14 -7.12
CA GLN A 71 -0.29 -14.33 -6.39
C GLN A 71 0.36 -13.38 -5.36
N THR A 72 1.46 -13.81 -4.72
CA THR A 72 2.20 -12.94 -3.79
C THR A 72 2.89 -11.80 -4.51
N ALA A 73 3.49 -12.06 -5.69
CA ALA A 73 4.10 -11.03 -6.52
C ALA A 73 3.05 -10.02 -7.01
N GLU A 74 1.97 -10.49 -7.63
CA GLU A 74 0.92 -9.61 -8.17
C GLU A 74 0.19 -8.82 -7.06
N LEU A 75 0.03 -9.41 -5.86
CA LEU A 75 -0.48 -8.65 -4.70
C LEU A 75 0.47 -7.51 -4.32
N GLY A 76 1.78 -7.73 -4.41
CA GLY A 76 2.79 -6.68 -4.24
C GLY A 76 2.60 -5.54 -5.24
N ASP A 77 2.39 -5.86 -6.51
CA ASP A 77 2.20 -4.88 -7.58
C ASP A 77 0.88 -4.09 -7.42
N VAL A 78 -0.21 -4.75 -7.01
CA VAL A 78 -1.46 -4.07 -6.62
C VAL A 78 -1.23 -3.07 -5.49
N LEU A 79 -0.58 -3.52 -4.40
CA LEU A 79 -0.34 -2.67 -3.23
C LEU A 79 0.58 -1.49 -3.57
N PHE A 80 1.64 -1.73 -4.34
CA PHE A 80 2.55 -0.69 -4.79
C PHE A 80 1.81 0.33 -5.67
N SER A 81 1.04 -0.13 -6.66
CA SER A 81 0.26 0.74 -7.55
C SER A 81 -0.75 1.59 -6.77
N LEU A 82 -1.40 1.04 -5.74
CA LEU A 82 -2.29 1.80 -4.85
C LEU A 82 -1.54 2.88 -4.05
N VAL A 83 -0.34 2.59 -3.57
CA VAL A 83 0.52 3.60 -2.90
C VAL A 83 0.89 4.72 -3.87
N GLN A 84 1.22 4.37 -5.12
CA GLN A 84 1.55 5.35 -6.15
C GLN A 84 0.35 6.23 -6.51
N TRP A 85 -0.85 5.64 -6.60
CA TRP A 85 -2.08 6.38 -6.81
C TRP A 85 -2.36 7.34 -5.65
N ALA A 86 -2.25 6.86 -4.41
CA ALA A 86 -2.44 7.68 -3.22
C ALA A 86 -1.44 8.86 -3.19
N ARG A 87 -0.16 8.60 -3.46
CA ARG A 87 0.89 9.63 -3.56
C ARG A 87 0.52 10.70 -4.58
N LYS A 88 0.07 10.31 -5.78
CA LYS A 88 -0.30 11.26 -6.84
C LYS A 88 -1.54 12.09 -6.50
N GLN A 89 -2.45 11.54 -5.68
CA GLN A 89 -3.59 12.26 -5.12
C GLN A 89 -3.26 13.12 -3.89
N GLY A 90 -2.02 13.10 -3.40
CA GLY A 90 -1.63 13.77 -2.15
C GLY A 90 -2.17 13.08 -0.88
N ILE A 91 -2.60 11.82 -0.98
CA ILE A 91 -3.07 11.02 0.14
C ILE A 91 -1.88 10.29 0.77
N ASP A 92 -1.78 10.34 2.10
CA ASP A 92 -0.85 9.50 2.84
C ASP A 92 -1.45 8.08 3.02
N PRO A 93 -0.87 7.04 2.40
CA PRO A 93 -1.41 5.68 2.47
C PRO A 93 -1.32 5.07 3.87
N ARG A 94 -0.28 5.41 4.65
CA ARG A 94 -0.12 4.95 6.04
C ARG A 94 -1.24 5.51 6.90
N GLU A 95 -1.50 6.81 6.77
CA GLU A 95 -2.54 7.46 7.56
C GLU A 95 -3.93 6.99 7.14
N ALA A 96 -4.18 6.84 5.84
CA ALA A 96 -5.45 6.30 5.33
C ALA A 96 -5.74 4.91 5.91
N LEU A 97 -4.74 4.01 5.91
CA LEU A 97 -4.87 2.68 6.49
C LEU A 97 -5.04 2.74 8.01
N ARG A 98 -4.29 3.59 8.72
CA ARG A 98 -4.42 3.78 10.17
C ARG A 98 -5.84 4.20 10.57
N LEU A 99 -6.42 5.16 9.86
CA LEU A 99 -7.77 5.64 10.11
C LEU A 99 -8.82 4.56 9.83
N GLN A 100 -8.65 3.78 8.76
CA GLN A 100 -9.51 2.62 8.49
C GLN A 100 -9.49 1.62 9.65
N MET A 101 -8.29 1.27 10.14
CA MET A 101 -8.14 0.30 11.23
C MET A 101 -8.77 0.80 12.54
N ILE A 102 -8.69 2.10 12.83
CA ILE A 102 -9.35 2.70 14.00
C ILE A 102 -10.87 2.56 13.88
N ARG A 103 -11.46 2.93 12.73
CA ARG A 103 -12.90 2.77 12.49
C ARG A 103 -13.32 1.32 12.60
N PHE A 104 -12.53 0.40 12.03
CA PHE A 104 -12.82 -1.04 12.10
C PHE A 104 -12.86 -1.52 13.56
N LYS A 105 -11.84 -1.20 14.36
CA LYS A 105 -11.78 -1.59 15.78
C LYS A 105 -12.94 -1.00 16.58
N ALA A 106 -13.28 0.26 16.35
CA ALA A 106 -14.37 0.93 17.06
C ALA A 106 -15.75 0.31 16.72
N ARG A 107 -15.96 -0.05 15.44
CA ARG A 107 -17.15 -0.79 14.99
C ARG A 107 -17.21 -2.20 15.54
N PHE A 108 -16.08 -2.91 15.58
CA PHE A 108 -16.05 -4.29 16.05
C PHE A 108 -16.28 -4.39 17.56
N ARG A 109 -15.83 -3.40 18.34
CA ARG A 109 -16.19 -3.29 19.77
C ARG A 109 -17.70 -3.18 20.00
N GLU A 110 -18.41 -2.50 19.10
CA GLU A 110 -19.87 -2.44 19.17
C GLU A 110 -20.50 -3.78 18.79
N VAL A 111 -19.93 -4.51 17.83
CA VAL A 111 -20.34 -5.89 17.52
C VAL A 111 -20.17 -6.79 18.76
N GLU A 112 -19.03 -6.72 19.43
CA GLU A 112 -18.77 -7.45 20.67
C GLU A 112 -19.82 -7.12 21.75
N ARG A 113 -20.11 -5.83 21.94
CA ARG A 113 -21.12 -5.36 22.91
C ARG A 113 -22.53 -5.89 22.59
N LEU A 114 -22.90 -5.95 21.32
CA LEU A 114 -24.21 -6.45 20.87
C LEU A 114 -24.31 -7.98 20.98
N ALA A 115 -23.19 -8.69 20.84
CA ALA A 115 -23.12 -10.13 20.96
C ALA A 115 -23.08 -10.62 22.42
N GLU A 116 -22.67 -9.79 23.37
CA GLU A 116 -22.53 -10.17 24.78
C GLU A 116 -23.77 -10.85 25.39
N PRO A 117 -25.01 -10.34 25.21
CA PRO A 117 -26.20 -11.00 25.75
C PRO A 117 -26.51 -12.37 25.14
N LEU A 118 -25.86 -12.71 24.01
CA LEU A 118 -26.02 -13.98 23.30
C LEU A 118 -24.92 -15.00 23.65
N GLY A 119 -24.01 -14.66 24.57
CA GLY A 119 -22.82 -15.49 24.89
C GLY A 119 -21.56 -15.07 24.12
N GLY A 120 -21.54 -13.84 23.60
CA GLY A 120 -20.39 -13.26 22.90
C GLY A 120 -20.33 -13.60 21.42
N VAL A 121 -19.31 -13.08 20.74
CA VAL A 121 -19.13 -13.21 19.28
C VAL A 121 -19.09 -14.67 18.83
N ALA A 122 -18.48 -15.56 19.62
CA ALA A 122 -18.35 -16.98 19.30
C ALA A 122 -19.68 -17.74 19.33
N ALA A 123 -20.69 -17.22 20.03
CA ALA A 123 -22.02 -17.82 20.10
C ALA A 123 -22.98 -17.30 19.01
N CYS A 124 -22.55 -16.30 18.23
CA CYS A 124 -23.37 -15.68 17.19
C CYS A 124 -23.13 -16.31 15.81
N SER A 125 -24.19 -16.40 15.01
CA SER A 125 -24.08 -16.73 13.58
C SER A 125 -23.47 -15.58 12.79
N LEU A 126 -22.93 -15.88 11.60
CA LEU A 126 -22.41 -14.86 10.70
C LEU A 126 -23.47 -13.80 10.35
N GLU A 127 -24.74 -14.20 10.19
CA GLU A 127 -25.85 -13.29 9.92
C GLU A 127 -26.11 -12.33 11.09
N GLN A 128 -26.01 -12.81 12.33
CA GLN A 128 -26.12 -11.96 13.53
C GLN A 128 -24.96 -10.97 13.61
N LEU A 129 -23.73 -11.45 13.39
CA LEU A 129 -22.53 -10.60 13.40
C LEU A 129 -22.57 -9.53 12.30
N GLU A 130 -23.05 -9.88 11.11
CA GLU A 130 -23.25 -8.92 10.02
C GLU A 130 -24.33 -7.90 10.36
N SER A 131 -25.45 -8.32 10.96
CA SER A 131 -26.49 -7.39 11.43
C SER A 131 -25.95 -6.40 12.46
N PHE A 132 -25.14 -6.86 13.41
CA PHE A 132 -24.46 -6.00 14.39
C PHE A 132 -23.45 -5.06 13.73
N TRP A 133 -22.71 -5.54 12.73
CA TRP A 133 -21.77 -4.73 11.97
C TRP A 133 -22.46 -3.61 11.18
N GLN A 134 -23.60 -3.90 10.54
CA GLN A 134 -24.40 -2.89 9.86
C GLN A 134 -25.04 -1.90 10.85
N ALA A 135 -25.40 -2.36 12.06
CA ALA A 135 -25.84 -1.47 13.13
C ALA A 135 -24.71 -0.54 13.60
N SER A 136 -23.48 -1.03 13.77
CA SER A 136 -22.35 -0.22 14.22
C SER A 136 -21.91 0.84 13.19
N LYS A 137 -22.02 0.55 11.89
CA LYS A 137 -21.80 1.55 10.82
C LYS A 137 -22.76 2.74 10.90
N ARG A 138 -23.99 2.55 11.38
CA ARG A 138 -24.99 3.62 11.52
C ARG A 138 -24.68 4.58 12.67
N THR A 139 -24.06 4.08 13.73
CA THR A 139 -23.68 4.89 14.90
C THR A 139 -22.24 5.43 14.81
N GLN A 140 -21.39 4.81 13.98
CA GLN A 140 -19.99 5.17 13.77
C GLN A 140 -19.63 5.14 12.27
N PRO A 141 -19.87 6.25 11.52
CA PRO A 141 -19.58 6.35 10.09
C PRO A 141 -18.09 6.29 9.72
#